data_AF-A0A5J0I904-F1
#
_entry.id   AF-A0A5J0I904-F1
#
_cell.length_a   1.000
_cell.length_b   1.000
_cell.length_c   1.000
_cell.angle_alpha   90.00
_cell.angle_beta   90.00
_cell.angle_gamma   90.00
#
_symmetry.space_group_name_H-M   'P 1'
#
loop_
_entity.id
_entity.type
_entity.pdbx_description
1 polymer ?
#
loop_
_entity_poly.entity_id
_entity_poly.type
_entity_poly.pdbx_seq_one_letter_code
_entity_poly.pdbx_strand_id
1 'polypeptide(L)'
;MMQPLYLVGPRGCGKTTIGMALAQATGFRFADTDRWLQSHVQMSVADIVEKEGWGGFRARETAALEAVSAPSTVVATGGGIILTEYNRRYMHRVGVVIYLCAPVSTLVNRLEAEPEADLRPTLTGKPLSEEVREVLEQRDALYRETAHYIIDATKTPAQVVSEIIAALPPSTQRLQGDVYT
;
A
#
# COMPACT_ATOMS: atom_id res chain seq x y z
N MET A 1 -8.22 -17.39 -12.79
CA MET A 1 -7.68 -16.03 -12.98
C MET A 1 -6.75 -15.72 -11.82
N MET A 2 -5.61 -15.06 -12.05
CA MET A 2 -4.69 -14.69 -10.96
C MET A 2 -5.28 -13.52 -10.17
N GLN A 3 -5.32 -13.69 -8.85
CA GLN A 3 -5.89 -12.73 -7.93
C GLN A 3 -5.03 -11.45 -7.85
N PRO A 4 -5.61 -10.30 -7.46
CA PRO A 4 -4.85 -9.10 -7.16
C PRO A 4 -3.90 -9.30 -5.97
N LEU A 5 -2.80 -8.55 -5.99
CA LEU A 5 -1.83 -8.45 -4.89
C LEU A 5 -1.96 -7.08 -4.23
N TYR A 6 -2.27 -7.02 -2.95
CA TYR A 6 -2.41 -5.79 -2.19
C TYR A 6 -1.15 -5.52 -1.37
N LEU A 7 -0.55 -4.36 -1.57
CA LEU A 7 0.55 -3.88 -0.73
C LEU A 7 -0.02 -2.96 0.35
N VAL A 8 0.10 -3.37 1.61
CA VAL A 8 -0.29 -2.59 2.79
C VAL A 8 0.94 -2.19 3.61
N GLY A 9 0.81 -1.14 4.41
CA GLY A 9 1.86 -0.66 5.31
C GLY A 9 1.86 0.87 5.46
N PRO A 10 2.61 1.39 6.44
CA PRO A 10 2.67 2.83 6.73
C PRO A 10 3.25 3.64 5.57
N ARG A 11 3.11 4.96 5.62
CA ARG A 11 3.79 5.85 4.67
C ARG A 11 5.31 5.66 4.77
N GLY A 12 6.04 5.76 3.65
CA GLY A 12 7.50 5.56 3.62
C GLY A 12 7.97 4.10 3.54
N CYS A 13 7.07 3.10 3.61
CA CYS A 13 7.47 1.69 3.46
C CYS A 13 7.71 1.25 2.00
N GLY A 14 7.50 2.13 1.02
CA GLY A 14 7.85 1.88 -0.38
C GLY A 14 6.78 1.18 -1.24
N LYS A 15 5.50 1.15 -0.82
CA LYS A 15 4.40 0.48 -1.56
C LYS A 15 4.35 0.81 -3.05
N THR A 16 4.45 2.08 -3.42
CA THR A 16 4.39 2.48 -4.84
C THR A 16 5.60 1.97 -5.60
N THR A 17 6.82 2.16 -5.08
CA THR A 17 8.08 1.69 -5.69
C THR A 17 8.11 0.16 -5.84
N ILE A 18 7.83 -0.56 -4.75
CA ILE A 18 7.77 -2.03 -4.76
C ILE A 18 6.65 -2.53 -5.65
N GLY A 19 5.48 -1.87 -5.64
CA GLY A 19 4.33 -2.28 -6.42
C GLY A 19 4.55 -2.16 -7.92
N MET A 20 5.18 -1.08 -8.38
CA MET A 20 5.55 -0.93 -9.79
C MET A 20 6.57 -1.99 -10.22
N ALA A 21 7.61 -2.22 -9.42
CA ALA A 21 8.62 -3.23 -9.71
C ALA A 21 8.06 -4.66 -9.69
N LEU A 22 7.18 -4.97 -8.74
CA LEU A 22 6.50 -6.26 -8.64
C LEU A 22 5.55 -6.48 -9.83
N ALA A 23 4.81 -5.45 -10.23
CA ALA A 23 3.93 -5.52 -11.39
C ALA A 23 4.73 -5.83 -12.67
N GLN A 24 5.87 -5.16 -12.87
CA GLN A 24 6.78 -5.45 -13.98
C GLN A 24 7.29 -6.90 -13.94
N ALA A 25 7.77 -7.35 -12.78
CA ALA A 25 8.35 -8.69 -12.63
C ALA A 25 7.33 -9.82 -12.83
N THR A 26 6.05 -9.59 -12.49
CA THR A 26 4.97 -10.58 -12.61
C THR A 26 4.16 -10.46 -13.91
N GLY A 27 4.37 -9.38 -14.67
CA GLY A 27 3.54 -9.01 -15.83
C GLY A 27 2.12 -8.56 -15.45
N PHE A 28 1.93 -8.07 -14.23
CA PHE A 28 0.64 -7.56 -13.73
C PHE A 28 0.49 -6.08 -14.07
N ARG A 29 -0.75 -5.57 -13.97
CA ARG A 29 -0.98 -4.12 -13.94
C ARG A 29 -0.59 -3.56 -12.58
N PHE A 30 -0.25 -2.27 -12.54
CA PHE A 30 -0.06 -1.55 -11.28
C PHE A 30 -1.20 -0.55 -11.09
N ALA A 31 -1.73 -0.47 -9.87
CA ALA A 31 -2.67 0.56 -9.46
C ALA A 31 -2.33 1.08 -8.06
N ASP A 32 -2.73 2.32 -7.77
CA ASP A 32 -2.49 2.97 -6.49
C ASP A 32 -3.79 3.66 -6.05
N THR A 33 -4.30 3.29 -4.87
CA THR A 33 -5.58 3.83 -4.38
C THR A 33 -5.52 5.32 -4.11
N ASP A 34 -4.37 5.84 -3.66
CA ASP A 34 -4.19 7.26 -3.38
C ASP A 34 -4.21 8.06 -4.70
N ARG A 35 -3.54 7.56 -5.75
CA ARG A 35 -3.58 8.16 -7.10
C ARG A 35 -4.97 8.08 -7.74
N TRP A 36 -5.65 6.95 -7.56
CA TRP A 36 -7.03 6.81 -8.05
C TRP A 36 -7.94 7.83 -7.37
N LEU A 37 -7.85 7.97 -6.05
CA LEU A 37 -8.67 8.92 -5.29
C LEU A 37 -8.38 10.37 -5.71
N GLN A 38 -7.11 10.74 -5.90
CA GLN A 38 -6.74 12.08 -6.38
C GLN A 38 -7.26 12.40 -7.78
N SER A 39 -7.27 11.42 -8.68
CA SER A 39 -7.76 11.62 -10.06
C SER A 39 -9.29 11.69 -10.16
N HIS A 40 -10.01 11.09 -9.20
CA HIS A 40 -11.48 11.05 -9.20
C HIS A 40 -12.10 12.07 -8.24
N VAL A 41 -11.32 12.60 -7.30
CA VAL A 41 -11.75 13.58 -6.32
C VAL A 41 -10.92 14.84 -6.51
N GLN A 42 -11.52 15.88 -7.08
CA GLN A 42 -10.91 17.21 -7.24
C GLN A 42 -10.90 18.00 -5.92
N MET A 43 -10.57 17.33 -4.82
CA MET A 43 -10.51 17.90 -3.48
C MET A 43 -9.31 17.31 -2.74
N SER A 44 -8.65 18.11 -1.92
CA SER A 44 -7.61 17.60 -1.03
C SER A 44 -8.21 16.70 0.06
N VAL A 45 -7.37 15.91 0.74
CA VAL A 45 -7.81 15.14 1.92
C VAL A 45 -8.39 16.07 2.98
N ALA A 46 -7.79 17.25 3.18
CA ALA A 46 -8.27 18.24 4.13
C ALA A 46 -9.69 18.72 3.77
N ASP A 47 -9.94 19.05 2.51
CA ASP A 47 -11.26 19.48 2.03
C ASP A 47 -12.33 18.40 2.24
N ILE A 48 -12.00 17.13 1.97
CA ILE A 48 -12.91 16.01 2.16
C ILE A 48 -13.23 15.84 3.64
N VAL A 49 -12.22 15.91 4.52
CA VAL A 49 -12.41 15.75 5.96
C VAL A 49 -13.17 16.93 6.55
N GLU A 50 -12.95 18.15 6.07
CA GLU A 50 -13.73 19.33 6.49
C GLU A 50 -15.21 19.20 6.11
N LYS A 51 -15.51 18.72 4.90
CA LYS A 51 -16.89 18.64 4.39
C LYS A 51 -17.65 17.39 4.84
N GLU A 52 -16.98 16.25 4.90
CA GLU A 52 -17.59 14.92 5.05
C GLU A 52 -17.07 14.16 6.28
N GLY A 53 -16.12 14.74 7.01
CA GLY A 53 -15.44 14.08 8.11
C GLY A 53 -14.53 12.92 7.65
N TRP A 54 -13.87 12.30 8.63
CA TRP A 54 -13.07 11.10 8.37
C TRP A 54 -13.91 9.93 7.84
N GLY A 55 -15.19 9.84 8.19
CA GLY A 55 -16.11 8.83 7.67
C GLY A 55 -16.26 8.90 6.15
N GLY A 56 -16.49 10.11 5.60
CA GLY A 56 -16.58 10.31 4.16
C GLY A 56 -15.28 9.99 3.43
N PHE A 57 -14.13 10.40 3.99
CA PHE A 57 -12.83 10.02 3.43
C PHE A 57 -12.65 8.49 3.39
N ARG A 58 -13.02 7.77 4.46
CA ARG A 58 -12.92 6.28 4.51
C ARG A 58 -13.87 5.60 3.53
N ALA A 59 -15.05 6.15 3.29
CA ALA A 59 -15.95 5.64 2.26
C ALA A 59 -15.35 5.79 0.85
N ARG A 60 -14.70 6.93 0.56
CA ARG A 60 -13.99 7.16 -0.70
C ARG A 60 -12.77 6.26 -0.87
N GLU A 61 -12.02 6.04 0.22
CA GLU A 61 -10.90 5.09 0.24
C GLU A 61 -11.35 3.66 -0.07
N THR A 62 -12.52 3.26 0.46
CA THR A 62 -13.17 1.97 0.17
C THR A 62 -13.56 1.87 -1.31
N ALA A 63 -14.22 2.89 -1.86
CA ALA A 63 -14.59 2.92 -3.28
C ALA A 63 -13.35 2.85 -4.20
N ALA A 64 -12.27 3.55 -3.83
CA ALA A 64 -10.99 3.49 -4.55
C ALA A 64 -10.40 2.09 -4.57
N LEU A 65 -10.38 1.41 -3.40
CA LEU A 65 -9.93 0.03 -3.29
C LEU A 65 -10.72 -0.89 -4.22
N GLU A 66 -12.04 -0.83 -4.19
CA GLU A 66 -12.90 -1.67 -5.04
C GLU A 66 -12.69 -1.40 -6.53
N ALA A 67 -12.58 -0.13 -6.92
CA ALA A 67 -12.41 0.28 -8.32
C ALA A 67 -11.11 -0.24 -8.95
N VAL A 68 -10.02 -0.31 -8.17
CA VAL A 68 -8.71 -0.75 -8.68
C VAL A 68 -8.44 -2.25 -8.48
N SER A 69 -9.34 -2.96 -7.80
CA SER A 69 -9.20 -4.37 -7.41
C SER A 69 -9.56 -5.35 -8.53
N ALA A 70 -8.80 -5.32 -9.62
CA ALA A 70 -9.00 -6.21 -10.75
C ALA A 70 -7.99 -7.38 -10.76
N PRO A 71 -8.33 -8.55 -11.37
CA PRO A 71 -7.39 -9.65 -11.55
C PRO A 71 -6.07 -9.21 -12.20
N SER A 72 -4.99 -9.91 -11.85
CA SER A 72 -3.62 -9.64 -12.32
C SER A 72 -3.20 -8.17 -12.15
N THR A 73 -3.45 -7.62 -10.95
CA THR A 73 -3.10 -6.24 -10.59
C THR A 73 -2.37 -6.21 -9.25
N VAL A 74 -1.27 -5.47 -9.18
CA VAL A 74 -0.62 -5.08 -7.92
C VAL A 74 -1.19 -3.74 -7.49
N VAL A 75 -1.82 -3.71 -6.31
CA VAL A 75 -2.51 -2.55 -5.76
C VAL A 75 -1.70 -2.00 -4.59
N ALA A 76 -1.06 -0.84 -4.77
CA ALA A 76 -0.56 -0.05 -3.65
C ALA A 76 -1.75 0.64 -2.96
N THR A 77 -1.84 0.49 -1.64
CA THR A 77 -2.93 1.06 -0.85
C THR A 77 -2.49 2.28 -0.04
N GLY A 78 -3.43 3.14 0.31
CA GLY A 78 -3.20 4.19 1.31
C GLY A 78 -2.92 3.59 2.70
N GLY A 79 -2.03 4.21 3.49
CA GLY A 79 -1.68 3.69 4.82
C GLY A 79 -2.84 3.68 5.84
N GLY A 80 -3.99 4.26 5.51
CA GLY A 80 -5.20 4.22 6.33
C GLY A 80 -6.15 3.09 5.97
N ILE A 81 -5.91 2.37 4.86
CA ILE A 81 -6.87 1.40 4.29
C ILE A 81 -7.28 0.33 5.30
N ILE A 82 -6.37 -0.06 6.18
CA ILE A 82 -6.57 -1.12 7.18
C ILE A 82 -7.50 -0.71 8.33
N LEU A 83 -7.78 0.58 8.51
CA LEU A 83 -8.61 1.06 9.61
C LEU A 83 -10.07 0.64 9.42
N THR A 84 -10.52 0.54 8.17
CA THR A 84 -11.85 0.05 7.83
C THR A 84 -11.83 -1.48 7.79
N GLU A 85 -12.57 -2.12 8.71
CA GLU A 85 -12.64 -3.59 8.76
C GLU A 85 -13.15 -4.21 7.45
N TYR A 86 -14.12 -3.56 6.80
CA TYR A 86 -14.60 -3.99 5.49
C TYR A 86 -13.46 -4.14 4.47
N ASN A 87 -12.53 -3.17 4.42
CA ASN A 87 -11.40 -3.20 3.49
C ASN A 87 -10.47 -4.38 3.77
N ARG A 88 -10.19 -4.66 5.05
CA ARG A 88 -9.39 -5.83 5.45
C ARG A 88 -10.02 -7.13 4.95
N ARG A 89 -11.31 -7.32 5.23
CA ARG A 89 -12.08 -8.51 4.80
C ARG A 89 -12.20 -8.59 3.28
N TYR A 90 -12.39 -7.47 2.61
CA TYR A 90 -12.47 -7.38 1.16
C TYR A 90 -11.17 -7.87 0.53
N MET A 91 -10.02 -7.29 0.91
CA MET A 91 -8.72 -7.67 0.36
C MET A 91 -8.42 -9.16 0.59
N HIS A 92 -8.72 -9.69 1.78
CA HIS A 92 -8.58 -11.11 2.09
C HIS A 92 -9.42 -12.03 1.20
N ARG A 93 -10.66 -11.62 0.90
CA ARG A 93 -11.58 -12.42 0.10
C ARG A 93 -11.16 -12.46 -1.37
N VAL A 94 -10.67 -11.35 -1.90
CA VAL A 94 -10.46 -11.20 -3.35
C VAL A 94 -9.03 -11.46 -3.78
N GLY A 95 -8.03 -11.34 -2.90
CA GLY A 95 -6.64 -11.60 -3.26
C GLY A 95 -5.66 -11.72 -2.10
N VAL A 96 -4.39 -11.52 -2.41
CA VAL A 96 -3.28 -11.73 -1.48
C VAL A 96 -2.82 -10.40 -0.92
N VAL A 97 -2.64 -10.33 0.39
CA VAL A 97 -2.24 -9.12 1.12
C VAL A 97 -0.81 -9.29 1.61
N ILE A 98 0.05 -8.36 1.22
CA ILE A 98 1.46 -8.28 1.58
C ILE A 98 1.68 -7.02 2.41
N TYR A 99 2.10 -7.20 3.66
CA TYR A 99 2.52 -6.10 4.51
C TYR A 99 4.01 -5.81 4.33
N LEU A 100 4.32 -4.61 3.87
CA LEU A 100 5.67 -4.06 3.82
C LEU A 100 6.01 -3.42 5.17
N CYS A 101 6.69 -4.18 6.03
CA CYS A 101 7.07 -3.80 7.39
C CYS A 101 8.43 -3.12 7.41
N ALA A 102 8.56 -1.98 8.10
CA ALA A 102 9.83 -1.32 8.34
C ALA A 102 9.81 -0.59 9.69
N PRO A 103 10.97 -0.47 10.37
CA PRO A 103 11.05 0.24 11.65
C PRO A 103 10.85 1.75 11.46
N VAL A 104 10.41 2.42 12.53
CA VAL A 104 10.16 3.88 12.56
C VAL A 104 11.33 4.67 11.98
N SER A 105 12.57 4.33 12.35
CA SER A 105 13.77 5.01 11.86
C SER A 105 13.90 4.97 10.34
N THR A 106 13.67 3.82 9.71
CA THR A 106 13.70 3.68 8.24
C THR A 106 12.60 4.51 7.58
N LEU A 107 11.39 4.50 8.15
CA LEU A 107 10.26 5.28 7.61
C LEU A 107 10.53 6.78 7.69
N VAL A 108 11.02 7.26 8.83
CA VAL A 108 11.37 8.67 9.04
C VAL A 108 12.44 9.10 8.04
N ASN A 109 13.56 8.36 7.96
CA ASN A 109 14.65 8.70 7.04
C ASN A 109 14.19 8.83 5.59
N ARG A 110 13.29 7.94 5.14
CA ARG A 110 12.73 7.98 3.78
C ARG A 110 11.81 9.18 3.57
N LEU A 111 10.97 9.49 4.55
CA LEU A 111 10.03 10.61 4.48
C LEU A 111 10.74 11.97 4.57
N GLU A 112 11.88 12.05 5.25
CA GLU A 112 12.72 13.25 5.28
C GLU A 112 13.50 13.45 3.97
N ALA A 113 13.95 12.37 3.35
CA ALA A 113 14.65 12.42 2.06
C ALA A 113 13.72 12.79 0.89
N GLU A 114 12.46 12.34 0.94
CA GLU A 114 11.44 12.60 -0.09
C GLU A 114 10.16 13.17 0.57
N PRO A 115 10.16 14.46 0.94
CA PRO A 115 9.00 15.09 1.55
C PRO A 115 7.88 15.25 0.51
N GLU A 116 6.88 14.38 0.55
CA GLU A 116 5.60 14.57 -0.15
C GLU A 116 4.78 15.69 0.52
N ALA A 117 5.22 16.94 0.38
CA ALA A 117 4.61 18.11 1.02
C ALA A 117 3.17 18.37 0.55
N ASP A 118 2.87 18.09 -0.73
CA ASP A 118 1.58 18.45 -1.35
C ASP A 118 0.45 17.45 -1.08
N LEU A 119 0.77 16.22 -0.68
CA LEU A 119 -0.25 15.18 -0.59
C LEU A 119 -0.93 15.13 0.77
N ARG A 120 -0.20 15.37 1.87
CA ARG A 120 -0.71 15.21 3.25
C ARG A 120 0.12 16.07 4.22
N PRO A 121 -0.31 17.31 4.54
CA PRO A 121 0.40 18.14 5.51
C PRO A 121 0.52 17.43 6.86
N THR A 122 1.59 17.69 7.62
CA THR A 122 1.72 17.26 9.02
C THR A 122 0.57 17.86 9.82
N LEU A 123 -0.46 17.06 10.07
CA LEU A 123 -1.70 17.54 10.69
C LEU A 123 -1.54 17.86 12.18
N THR A 124 -0.40 17.52 12.81
CA THR A 124 -0.28 17.56 14.28
C THR A 124 0.79 18.49 14.84
N GLY A 125 1.65 19.08 13.99
CA GLY A 125 2.75 19.94 14.45
C GLY A 125 3.82 19.23 15.30
N LYS A 126 3.75 17.89 15.40
CA LYS A 126 4.70 17.04 16.13
C LYS A 126 5.92 16.71 15.28
N PRO A 127 7.05 16.30 15.90
CA PRO A 127 8.16 15.72 15.15
C PRO A 127 7.68 14.52 14.32
N LEU A 128 8.14 14.43 13.07
CA LEU A 128 7.75 13.35 12.15
C LEU A 128 7.98 11.94 12.73
N SER A 129 9.04 11.77 13.52
CA SER A 129 9.34 10.50 14.19
C SER A 129 8.32 10.10 15.24
N GLU A 130 7.70 11.07 15.92
CA GLU A 130 6.61 10.84 16.86
C GLU A 130 5.33 10.49 16.12
N GLU A 131 4.98 11.24 15.05
CA GLU A 131 3.81 10.94 14.22
C GLU A 131 3.87 9.52 13.63
N VAL A 132 5.03 9.14 13.07
CA VAL A 132 5.23 7.80 12.50
C VAL A 132 5.13 6.71 13.58
N ARG A 133 5.67 6.96 14.78
CA ARG A 133 5.57 6.03 15.91
C ARG A 133 4.13 5.82 16.33
N GLU A 134 3.38 6.89 16.57
CA GLU A 134 1.97 6.82 16.98
C GLU A 134 1.11 6.09 15.94
N VAL A 135 1.36 6.37 14.65
CA VAL A 135 0.67 5.66 13.56
C VAL A 135 0.98 4.17 13.59
N LEU A 136 2.23 3.77 13.80
CA LEU A 136 2.60 2.36 13.85
C LEU A 136 2.05 1.67 15.09
N GLU A 137 2.10 2.29 16.26
CA GLU A 137 1.52 1.76 17.51
C GLU A 137 0.04 1.44 17.36
N GLN A 138 -0.70 2.29 16.64
CA GLN A 138 -2.13 2.09 16.38
C GLN A 138 -2.43 1.06 15.29
N ARG A 139 -1.55 0.92 14.29
CA ARG A 139 -1.87 0.21 13.03
C ARG A 139 -1.10 -1.08 12.81
N ASP A 140 0.01 -1.33 13.49
CA ASP A 140 0.87 -2.50 13.24
C ASP A 140 0.12 -3.82 13.46
N ALA A 141 -0.67 -3.92 14.54
CA ALA A 141 -1.50 -5.09 14.79
C ALA A 141 -2.48 -5.36 13.63
N LEU A 142 -3.13 -4.30 13.11
CA LEU A 142 -4.06 -4.41 11.99
C LEU A 142 -3.34 -4.80 10.69
N TYR A 143 -2.15 -4.24 10.41
CA TYR A 143 -1.37 -4.66 9.25
C TYR A 143 -1.02 -6.14 9.31
N ARG A 144 -0.55 -6.62 10.48
CA ARG A 144 -0.19 -8.03 10.68
C ARG A 144 -1.39 -8.96 10.57
N GLU A 145 -2.51 -8.58 11.17
CA GLU A 145 -3.77 -9.35 11.10
C GLU A 145 -4.28 -9.46 9.66
N THR A 146 -4.14 -8.40 8.86
CA THR A 146 -4.59 -8.40 7.45
C THR A 146 -3.63 -9.14 6.50
N ALA A 147 -2.38 -9.34 6.91
CA ALA A 147 -1.34 -9.81 6.01
C ALA A 147 -1.39 -11.33 5.84
N HIS A 148 -1.34 -11.79 4.58
CA HIS A 148 -0.96 -13.18 4.29
C HIS A 148 0.56 -13.35 4.36
N TYR A 149 1.30 -12.30 3.95
CA TYR A 149 2.76 -12.27 3.98
C TYR A 149 3.25 -10.96 4.58
N ILE A 150 4.26 -11.04 5.45
CA ILE A 150 4.92 -9.89 6.05
C ILE A 150 6.34 -9.87 5.51
N ILE A 151 6.73 -8.80 4.82
CA ILE A 151 8.00 -8.67 4.13
C ILE A 151 8.76 -7.48 4.70
N ASP A 152 10.05 -7.69 4.96
CA ASP A 152 10.96 -6.65 5.45
C ASP A 152 11.27 -5.64 4.34
N ALA A 153 10.71 -4.45 4.48
CA ALA A 153 10.84 -3.36 3.52
C ALA A 153 12.09 -2.49 3.76
N THR A 154 13.01 -2.89 4.65
CA THR A 154 14.32 -2.23 4.80
C THR A 154 15.32 -2.63 3.71
N LYS A 155 15.09 -3.77 3.05
CA LYS A 155 15.91 -4.28 1.95
C LYS A 155 15.78 -3.42 0.68
N THR A 156 16.65 -3.68 -0.29
CA THR A 156 16.56 -3.03 -1.60
C THR A 156 15.26 -3.43 -2.33
N PRO A 157 14.71 -2.59 -3.22
CA PRO A 157 13.49 -2.94 -3.96
C PRO A 157 13.54 -4.28 -4.68
N ALA A 158 14.68 -4.60 -5.31
CA ALA A 158 14.87 -5.88 -6.00
C ALA A 158 14.79 -7.08 -5.05
N GLN A 159 15.39 -6.98 -3.85
CA GLN A 159 15.32 -8.05 -2.84
C GLN A 159 13.90 -8.23 -2.31
N VAL A 160 13.20 -7.13 -2.02
CA VAL A 160 11.80 -7.17 -1.56
C VAL A 160 10.91 -7.83 -2.62
N VAL A 161 11.05 -7.46 -3.89
CA VAL A 161 10.28 -8.08 -4.99
C VAL A 161 10.59 -9.57 -5.10
N SER A 162 11.87 -9.97 -5.08
CA SER A 162 12.25 -11.39 -5.11
C SER A 162 11.67 -12.18 -3.94
N GLU A 163 11.66 -11.61 -2.74
CA GLU A 163 11.08 -12.25 -1.54
C GLU A 163 9.56 -12.40 -1.66
N ILE A 164 8.87 -11.38 -2.18
CA ILE A 164 7.43 -11.48 -2.46
C ILE A 164 7.15 -12.60 -3.47
N ILE A 165 7.86 -12.62 -4.59
CA ILE A 165 7.66 -13.64 -5.64
C ILE A 165 7.92 -15.04 -5.10
N ALA A 166 8.98 -15.22 -4.31
CA ALA A 166 9.31 -16.50 -3.69
C ALA A 166 8.24 -16.99 -2.70
N ALA A 167 7.56 -16.07 -2.01
CA ALA A 167 6.49 -16.39 -1.06
C ALA A 167 5.15 -16.73 -1.75
N LEU A 168 4.91 -16.19 -2.95
CA LEU A 168 3.69 -16.43 -3.71
C LEU A 168 3.65 -17.86 -4.31
N PRO A 169 2.46 -18.45 -4.48
CA PRO A 169 2.34 -19.77 -5.08
C PRO A 169 2.85 -19.78 -6.54
N PRO A 170 3.37 -20.92 -7.06
CA PRO A 170 3.97 -21.00 -8.39
C PRO A 170 3.07 -20.52 -9.53
N SER A 171 1.75 -20.67 -9.39
CA SER A 171 0.75 -20.19 -10.36
C SER A 171 0.72 -18.67 -10.54
N THR A 172 1.33 -17.91 -9.61
CA THR A 172 1.43 -16.44 -9.63
C THR A 172 2.81 -15.97 -10.16
N GLN A 173 3.78 -16.88 -10.23
CA GLN A 173 5.14 -16.61 -10.70
C GLN A 173 5.18 -16.76 -12.22
N ARG A 174 4.94 -15.68 -12.98
CA ARG A 174 5.35 -15.68 -14.39
C ARG A 174 6.84 -15.41 -14.44
N LEU A 175 7.64 -16.45 -14.67
CA LEU A 175 9.03 -16.28 -15.06
C LEU A 175 9.04 -15.61 -16.44
N GLN A 176 9.53 -14.37 -16.53
CA GLN A 176 10.04 -13.84 -17.79
C GLN A 176 11.20 -14.76 -18.21
N GLY A 177 10.91 -15.78 -19.02
CA GLY A 177 11.87 -16.83 -19.36
C GLY A 177 11.60 -17.56 -20.67
N ASP A 178 10.39 -17.52 -21.24
CA ASP A 178 10.13 -18.14 -22.54
C ASP A 178 10.33 -17.12 -23.67
N VAL A 179 11.59 -16.72 -23.88
CA VAL A 179 12.02 -16.23 -25.20
C VAL A 179 12.31 -17.47 -26.04
N TYR A 180 11.30 -17.95 -26.75
CA TYR A 180 11.53 -18.77 -27.93
C TYR A 180 12.03 -17.86 -29.06
N THR A 181 13.35 -17.76 -29.20
CA THR A 181 14.09 -17.74 -30.48
C THR A 181 15.58 -17.85 -30.20
#